data_AF-A0A9D9KYW3-F1
#
_entry.id   AF-A0A9D9KYW3-F1
#
_cell.length_a   1.000
_cell.length_b   1.000
_cell.length_c   1.000
_cell.angle_alpha   90.00
_cell.angle_beta   90.00
_cell.angle_gamma   90.00
#
_symmetry.space_group_name_H-M   'P 1'
#
loop_
_entity.id
_entity.type
_entity.pdbx_description
1 polymer ?
#
loop_
_entity_poly.entity_id
_entity_poly.type
_entity_poly.pdbx_seq_one_letter_code
_entity_poly.pdbx_strand_id
1 'polypeptide(L)'
;MKGKIKKRVLKLTALFVAVLVLYMANSQLLIRTGMSAESHIRNFYREPKNTIDVALIGSSEMYADYSAPLAYDRCGYTSYNLCFDGAVGLYYGSMLKEFMSRQDPQLVVIEVNGYFYTEERSHQEGSVRKWLD
;
A
#
# COMPACT_ATOMS: atom_id res chain seq x y z
N MET A 1 23.94 -25.17 43.05
CA MET A 1 22.91 -25.28 41.98
C MET A 1 22.36 -23.93 41.50
N LYS A 2 21.86 -23.05 42.40
CA LYS A 2 21.22 -21.77 42.05
C LYS A 2 22.06 -20.80 41.19
N GLY A 3 23.38 -20.72 41.41
CA GLY A 3 24.27 -19.84 40.64
C GLY A 3 24.49 -20.25 39.18
N LYS A 4 24.48 -21.56 38.88
CA LYS A 4 24.57 -22.07 37.50
C LYS A 4 23.29 -21.76 36.72
N ILE A 5 22.13 -21.85 37.37
CA ILE A 5 20.83 -21.51 36.80
C ILE A 5 20.75 -20.01 36.50
N LYS A 6 21.15 -19.13 37.43
CA LYS A 6 21.18 -17.67 37.20
C LYS A 6 22.06 -17.28 36.01
N LYS A 7 23.25 -17.87 35.87
CA LYS A 7 24.13 -17.64 34.71
C LYS A 7 23.51 -18.13 33.39
N ARG A 8 22.77 -19.24 33.43
CA ARG A 8 22.09 -19.79 32.25
C ARG A 8 20.93 -18.91 31.80
N VAL A 9 20.12 -18.43 32.75
CA VAL A 9 19.04 -17.46 32.49
C VAL A 9 19.61 -16.18 31.89
N LEU A 10 20.67 -15.61 32.48
CA LEU A 10 21.29 -14.40 31.96
C LEU A 10 21.78 -14.55 30.51
N LYS A 11 22.41 -15.69 30.18
CA LYS A 11 22.86 -15.97 28.80
C LYS A 11 21.69 -16.10 27.82
N LEU A 12 20.60 -16.74 28.23
CA LEU A 12 19.41 -16.89 27.38
C LEU A 12 18.71 -15.54 27.17
N THR A 13 18.60 -14.72 28.21
CA THR A 13 18.07 -13.36 28.10
C THR A 13 18.94 -12.50 27.18
N ALA A 14 20.26 -12.55 27.33
CA ALA A 14 21.18 -11.83 26.46
C ALA A 14 21.07 -12.28 25.00
N LEU A 15 20.95 -13.59 24.76
CA LEU A 15 20.74 -14.14 23.41
C LEU A 15 19.41 -13.67 22.82
N PHE A 16 18.33 -13.71 23.60
CA PHE A 16 17.01 -13.24 23.17
C PHE A 16 17.01 -11.76 22.80
N VAL A 17 17.64 -10.92 23.62
CA VAL A 17 17.81 -9.48 23.31
C VAL A 17 18.65 -9.29 22.04
N ALA A 18 19.75 -10.04 21.87
CA ALA A 18 20.56 -9.96 20.66
C ALA A 18 19.76 -10.35 19.41
N VAL A 19 18.96 -11.41 19.46
CA VAL A 19 18.08 -11.82 18.36
C VAL A 19 17.02 -10.76 18.07
N LEU A 20 16.39 -10.17 19.10
CA LEU A 20 15.42 -9.10 18.93
C LEU A 20 16.02 -7.86 18.27
N VAL A 21 17.22 -7.44 18.70
CA VAL A 21 17.92 -6.29 18.11
C VAL A 21 18.29 -6.58 16.66
N LEU A 22 18.81 -7.78 16.36
CA LEU A 22 19.08 -8.19 14.99
C LEU A 22 17.81 -8.24 14.14
N TYR A 23 16.70 -8.75 14.69
CA TYR A 23 15.42 -8.75 13.99
C TYR A 23 14.94 -7.33 13.70
N MET A 24 14.96 -6.42 14.68
CA MET A 24 14.56 -5.02 14.46
C MET A 24 15.45 -4.33 13.43
N ALA A 25 16.78 -4.49 13.53
CA ALA A 25 17.74 -3.88 12.61
C ALA A 25 17.60 -4.39 11.16
N ASN A 26 17.22 -5.66 10.99
CA ASN A 26 17.09 -6.30 9.67
C ASN A 26 15.62 -6.45 9.23
N SER A 27 14.65 -6.00 10.04
CA SER A 27 13.22 -6.08 9.72
C SER A 27 12.90 -5.39 8.39
N GLN A 28 13.58 -4.27 8.13
CA GLN A 28 13.46 -3.50 6.88
C GLN A 28 13.97 -4.29 5.66
N LEU A 29 14.90 -5.24 5.83
CA LEU A 29 15.36 -6.13 4.75
C LEU A 29 14.37 -7.27 4.47
N LEU A 30 13.54 -7.62 5.45
CA LEU A 30 12.46 -8.61 5.32
C LEU A 30 11.18 -8.00 4.74
N ILE A 31 11.02 -6.67 4.82
CA ILE A 31 10.04 -5.93 4.03
C ILE A 31 10.52 -5.98 2.57
N ARG A 32 10.23 -7.08 1.90
CA ARG A 32 10.51 -7.24 0.47
C ARG A 32 9.95 -6.04 -0.29
N THR A 33 10.75 -5.63 -1.27
CA THR A 33 10.54 -4.62 -2.32
C THR A 33 9.37 -4.93 -3.27
N GLY A 34 8.27 -5.46 -2.77
CA GLY A 34 7.01 -5.38 -3.49
C GLY A 34 6.44 -4.00 -3.23
N MET A 35 6.16 -3.22 -4.27
CA MET A 35 5.05 -2.27 -4.20
C MET A 35 3.81 -3.06 -3.81
N SER A 36 3.61 -3.30 -2.52
CA SER A 36 2.37 -3.89 -2.07
C SER A 36 1.27 -2.89 -2.40
N ALA A 37 0.12 -3.38 -2.83
CA ALA A 37 -1.14 -2.63 -2.87
C ALA A 37 -1.26 -1.62 -1.70
N GLU A 38 -0.96 -2.08 -0.49
CA GLU A 38 -0.99 -1.30 0.75
C GLU A 38 -0.03 -0.09 0.72
N SER A 39 1.12 -0.21 0.06
CA SER A 39 2.07 0.90 -0.04
C SER A 39 1.53 2.07 -0.87
N HIS A 40 0.77 1.80 -1.95
CA HIS A 40 0.14 2.84 -2.77
C HIS A 40 -0.96 3.57 -2.00
N ILE A 41 -1.79 2.84 -1.26
CA ILE A 41 -2.85 3.42 -0.43
C ILE A 41 -2.24 4.22 0.72
N ARG A 42 -1.27 3.66 1.45
CA ARG A 42 -0.63 4.37 2.56
C ARG A 42 0.11 5.63 2.12
N ASN A 43 0.77 5.59 0.96
CA ASN A 43 1.50 6.76 0.45
C ASN A 43 0.53 7.87 -0.02
N PHE A 44 -0.68 7.53 -0.46
CA PHE A 44 -1.70 8.53 -0.81
C PHE A 44 -2.01 9.46 0.38
N TYR A 45 -2.06 8.92 1.60
CA TYR A 45 -2.27 9.72 2.80
C TYR A 45 -1.11 10.66 3.14
N ARG A 46 0.08 10.43 2.58
CA ARG A 46 1.28 11.25 2.78
C ARG A 46 1.37 12.39 1.79
N GLU A 47 0.62 12.33 0.68
CA GLU A 47 0.53 13.44 -0.25
C GLU A 47 -0.07 14.67 0.44
N PRO A 48 0.49 15.87 0.22
CA PRO A 48 -0.12 17.09 0.69
C PRO A 48 -1.54 17.25 0.11
N LYS A 49 -2.41 17.97 0.83
CA LYS A 49 -3.78 18.19 0.36
C LYS A 49 -3.79 19.06 -0.90
N ASN A 50 -4.67 18.74 -1.83
CA ASN A 50 -4.91 19.48 -3.08
C ASN A 50 -3.63 19.73 -3.91
N THR A 51 -2.77 18.73 -4.02
CA THR A 51 -1.57 18.76 -4.88
C THR A 51 -1.63 17.82 -6.06
N ILE A 52 -2.73 17.07 -6.22
CA ILE A 52 -2.91 16.12 -7.31
C ILE A 52 -3.94 16.63 -8.32
N ASP A 53 -3.51 16.89 -9.56
CA ASP A 53 -4.37 17.40 -10.64
C ASP A 53 -5.23 16.29 -11.26
N VAL A 54 -4.71 15.07 -11.35
CA VAL A 54 -5.37 13.93 -11.99
C VAL A 54 -5.48 12.74 -11.04
N ALA A 55 -6.72 12.33 -10.74
CA ALA A 55 -7.00 11.11 -10.00
C ALA A 55 -7.06 9.90 -10.94
N LEU A 56 -6.32 8.85 -10.62
CA LEU A 56 -6.36 7.59 -11.34
C LEU A 56 -6.92 6.51 -10.40
N ILE A 57 -8.04 5.91 -10.80
CA ILE A 57 -8.75 4.87 -10.06
C ILE A 57 -8.79 3.61 -10.92
N GLY A 58 -8.43 2.46 -10.35
CA GLY A 58 -8.36 1.22 -11.12
C GLY A 58 -7.92 -0.01 -10.35
N SER A 59 -7.59 -1.07 -11.10
CA SER A 59 -6.98 -2.31 -10.63
C SER A 59 -5.47 -2.33 -10.88
N SER A 60 -4.87 -3.53 -10.96
CA SER A 60 -3.46 -3.80 -11.24
C SER A 60 -2.96 -3.11 -12.51
N GLU A 61 -3.77 -3.08 -13.56
CA GLU A 61 -3.39 -2.49 -14.86
C GLU A 61 -3.08 -1.00 -14.71
N MET A 62 -3.83 -0.27 -13.86
CA MET A 62 -3.63 1.17 -13.71
C MET A 62 -2.23 1.50 -13.19
N TYR A 63 -1.69 0.76 -12.21
CA TYR A 63 -0.32 1.01 -11.72
C TYR A 63 0.76 0.33 -12.56
N ALA A 64 0.40 -0.71 -13.33
CA ALA A 64 1.34 -1.38 -14.22
C ALA A 64 1.61 -0.57 -15.50
N ASP A 65 0.56 0.04 -16.07
CA ASP A 65 0.60 0.69 -17.38
C ASP A 65 0.83 2.21 -17.30
N TYR A 66 0.51 2.84 -16.17
CA TYR A 66 0.63 4.29 -16.00
C TYR A 66 1.78 4.69 -15.07
N SER A 67 2.62 5.62 -15.55
CA SER A 67 3.71 6.21 -14.77
C SER A 67 3.47 7.70 -14.48
N ALA A 68 3.09 8.02 -13.24
CA ALA A 68 2.88 9.39 -12.79
C ALA A 68 4.13 10.29 -12.92
N PRO A 69 5.35 9.83 -12.59
CA PRO A 69 6.55 10.64 -12.80
C PRO A 69 6.80 10.97 -14.28
N LEU A 70 6.54 10.01 -15.18
CA LEU A 70 6.70 10.23 -16.62
C LEU A 70 5.65 11.21 -17.16
N ALA A 71 4.41 11.10 -16.68
CA ALA A 71 3.35 12.05 -17.04
C ALA A 71 3.67 13.47 -16.56
N TYR A 72 4.19 13.61 -15.34
CA TYR A 72 4.65 14.89 -14.83
C TYR A 72 5.78 15.49 -15.69
N ASP A 73 6.80 14.69 -16.01
CA ASP A 73 7.94 15.12 -16.85
C ASP A 73 7.50 15.60 -18.25
N ARG A 74 6.56 14.88 -18.87
CA ARG A 74 6.13 15.17 -20.25
C ARG A 74 5.02 16.20 -20.37
N CYS A 75 4.13 16.27 -19.39
CA CYS A 75 2.88 17.02 -19.49
C CYS A 75 2.70 18.07 -18.38
N GLY A 76 3.54 18.06 -17.34
CA GLY A 76 3.57 19.08 -16.29
C GLY A 76 2.44 19.04 -15.26
N TYR A 77 1.57 18.03 -15.30
CA TYR A 77 0.50 17.84 -14.30
C TYR A 77 0.87 16.77 -13.29
N THR A 78 0.39 16.91 -12.06
CA THR A 78 0.53 15.87 -11.04
C THR A 78 -0.61 14.86 -11.16
N SER A 79 -0.28 13.59 -10.93
CA SER A 79 -1.27 12.51 -10.98
C SER A 79 -0.96 11.50 -9.90
N TYR A 80 -1.99 10.91 -9.31
CA TYR A 80 -1.80 9.86 -8.33
C TYR A 80 -2.71 8.69 -8.61
N ASN A 81 -2.14 7.50 -8.44
CA ASN A 81 -2.84 6.26 -8.65
C ASN A 81 -3.24 5.62 -7.33
N LEU A 82 -4.53 5.76 -6.99
CA LEU A 82 -5.13 5.11 -5.84
C LEU A 82 -5.79 3.82 -6.32
N CYS A 83 -5.00 2.75 -6.38
CA CYS A 83 -5.42 1.41 -6.79
C CYS A 83 -4.67 0.33 -6.02
N PHE A 84 -5.14 -0.90 -6.17
CA PHE A 84 -4.45 -2.08 -5.68
C PHE A 84 -4.60 -3.27 -6.62
N ASP A 85 -3.71 -4.24 -6.47
CA ASP A 85 -3.73 -5.46 -7.27
C ASP A 85 -5.06 -6.22 -7.15
N GLY A 86 -5.73 -6.37 -8.30
CA GLY A 86 -7.00 -7.09 -8.38
C GLY A 86 -8.21 -6.32 -7.85
N ALA A 87 -8.13 -4.99 -7.72
CA ALA A 87 -9.25 -4.18 -7.27
C ALA A 87 -10.47 -4.38 -8.18
N VAL A 88 -11.55 -4.88 -7.58
CA VAL A 88 -12.83 -5.07 -8.26
C VAL A 88 -13.50 -3.70 -8.41
N GLY A 89 -14.16 -3.46 -9.55
CA GLY A 89 -14.78 -2.18 -9.87
C GLY A 89 -15.85 -1.71 -8.87
N LEU A 90 -16.39 -2.63 -8.06
CA LEU A 90 -17.29 -2.32 -6.94
C LEU A 90 -16.64 -1.37 -5.91
N TYR A 91 -15.32 -1.41 -5.75
CA TYR A 91 -14.59 -0.53 -4.81
C TYR A 91 -14.31 0.86 -5.37
N TYR A 92 -14.43 1.09 -6.68
CA TYR A 92 -14.02 2.35 -7.31
C TYR A 92 -14.81 3.55 -6.79
N GLY A 93 -16.08 3.35 -6.43
CA GLY A 93 -16.89 4.39 -5.79
C GLY A 93 -16.32 4.83 -4.45
N SER A 94 -15.92 3.89 -3.58
CA SER A 94 -15.30 4.22 -2.30
C SER A 94 -13.89 4.78 -2.46
N MET A 95 -13.12 4.28 -3.43
CA MET A 95 -11.78 4.76 -3.73
C MET A 95 -11.81 6.22 -4.23
N LEU A 96 -12.73 6.53 -5.15
CA LEU A 96 -12.92 7.90 -5.62
C LEU A 96 -13.37 8.81 -4.48
N LYS A 97 -14.33 8.37 -3.65
CA LYS A 97 -14.77 9.15 -2.48
C LYS A 97 -13.61 9.45 -1.53
N GLU A 98 -12.76 8.47 -1.27
CA GLU A 98 -11.58 8.64 -0.42
C GLU A 98 -10.57 9.61 -1.06
N PHE A 99 -10.34 9.49 -2.36
CA PHE A 99 -9.47 10.39 -3.10
C PHE A 99 -9.93 11.86 -2.97
N MET A 100 -11.21 12.10 -3.28
CA MET A 100 -11.84 13.42 -3.24
C MET A 100 -11.95 14.00 -1.81
N SER A 101 -11.78 13.17 -0.76
CA SER A 101 -11.79 13.65 0.63
C SER A 101 -10.52 14.44 1.00
N ARG A 102 -9.44 14.29 0.21
CA ARG A 102 -8.13 14.90 0.47
C ARG A 102 -7.61 15.75 -0.68
N GLN A 103 -8.07 15.49 -1.89
CA GLN A 103 -7.64 16.13 -3.13
C GLN A 103 -8.84 16.73 -3.86
N ASP A 104 -8.57 17.74 -4.68
CA ASP A 104 -9.53 18.37 -5.59
C ASP A 104 -9.02 18.26 -7.03
N PRO A 105 -8.98 17.03 -7.60
CA PRO A 105 -8.44 16.79 -8.93
C PRO A 105 -9.34 17.43 -10.00
N GLN A 106 -8.70 17.93 -11.06
CA GLN A 106 -9.39 18.50 -12.23
C GLN A 106 -9.91 17.41 -13.17
N LEU A 107 -9.29 16.23 -13.15
CA LEU A 107 -9.65 15.09 -13.98
C LEU A 107 -9.63 13.79 -13.16
N VAL A 108 -10.63 12.96 -13.38
CA VAL A 108 -10.70 11.59 -12.87
C VAL A 108 -10.63 10.62 -14.04
N VAL A 109 -9.68 9.69 -14.00
CA VAL A 109 -9.54 8.60 -14.97
C VAL A 109 -9.90 7.29 -14.26
N ILE A 110 -10.85 6.56 -14.83
CA ILE A 110 -11.31 5.27 -14.31
C ILE A 110 -10.88 4.18 -15.28
N GLU A 111 -10.05 3.28 -14.80
CA GLU A 111 -9.69 2.02 -15.44
C GLU A 111 -10.90 1.07 -15.37
N VAL A 112 -11.27 0.38 -16.46
CA VAL A 112 -12.55 -0.37 -16.53
C VAL A 112 -12.42 -1.88 -16.34
N ASN A 113 -11.21 -2.43 -16.41
CA ASN A 113 -10.95 -3.87 -16.33
C ASN A 113 -11.42 -4.49 -15.02
N GLY A 114 -11.33 -3.76 -13.90
CA GLY A 114 -11.81 -4.23 -12.61
C GLY A 114 -13.31 -4.57 -12.56
N TYR A 115 -14.12 -4.06 -13.51
CA TYR A 115 -15.53 -4.44 -13.63
C TYR A 115 -15.74 -5.82 -14.29
N PHE A 116 -14.74 -6.39 -14.95
CA PHE A 116 -14.80 -7.77 -15.47
C PHE A 116 -14.45 -8.82 -14.40
N TYR A 117 -14.00 -8.41 -13.21
CA TYR A 117 -13.78 -9.34 -12.12
C TYR A 117 -15.11 -9.75 -11.47
N THR A 118 -15.18 -11.00 -11.02
CA THR A 118 -16.38 -11.52 -10.37
C THR A 118 -16.66 -10.83 -9.04
N GLU A 119 -17.93 -10.64 -8.71
CA GLU A 119 -18.33 -10.08 -7.41
C GLU A 119 -17.82 -10.92 -6.24
N GLU A 120 -17.69 -12.24 -6.40
CA GLU A 120 -17.08 -13.14 -5.41
C GLU A 120 -15.69 -12.66 -4.97
N ARG A 121 -14.90 -12.07 -5.88
CA ARG A 121 -13.57 -11.52 -5.56
C ARG A 121 -13.64 -10.30 -4.65
N SER A 122 -14.76 -9.57 -4.63
CA SER A 122 -14.98 -8.46 -3.70
C SER A 122 -15.34 -8.93 -2.29
N HIS A 123 -15.72 -10.21 -2.13
CA HIS A 123 -16.04 -10.79 -0.81
C HIS A 123 -14.89 -11.63 -0.24
N GLN A 124 -13.83 -11.83 -1.01
CA GLN A 124 -12.62 -12.48 -0.52
C GLN A 124 -11.93 -11.58 0.51
N GLU A 125 -11.67 -12.13 1.70
CA GLU A 125 -11.06 -11.40 2.81
C GLU A 125 -9.77 -10.67 2.39
N GLY A 126 -8.91 -11.32 1.59
CA GLY A 126 -7.68 -10.70 1.10
C GLY A 126 -7.89 -9.48 0.20
N SER A 127 -8.99 -9.44 -0.57
CA SER A 127 -9.35 -8.31 -1.43
C SER A 127 -9.91 -7.15 -0.61
N VAL A 128 -10.78 -7.45 0.35
CA VAL A 128 -11.37 -6.48 1.27
C VAL A 128 -10.29 -5.82 2.13
N ARG A 129 -9.41 -6.63 2.73
CA ARG A 129 -8.32 -6.13 3.57
C ARG A 129 -7.36 -5.22 2.82
N LYS A 130 -6.99 -5.55 1.58
CA LYS A 130 -6.14 -4.68 0.76
C LYS A 130 -6.69 -3.26 0.58
N TRP A 131 -8.01 -3.09 0.63
CA TRP A 131 -8.63 -1.77 0.54
C TRP A 131 -8.81 -1.09 1.91
N LEU A 132 -9.10 -1.86 2.95
CA LEU A 132 -9.41 -1.33 4.29
C LEU A 132 -8.21 -1.16 5.23
N ASP A 133 -7.18 -2.01 5.08
CA ASP A 133 -5.98 -2.09 5.93
C ASP A 133 -4.79 -1.35 5.27
#